data_AF-A0A2V7JVS7-F1
#
_entry.id   AF-A0A2V7JVS7-F1
#
_cell.length_a   1.000
_cell.length_b   1.000
_cell.length_c   1.000
_cell.angle_alpha   90.00
_cell.angle_beta   90.00
_cell.angle_gamma   90.00
#
_symmetry.space_group_name_H-M   'P 1'
#
loop_
_entity.id
_entity.type
_entity.pdbx_description
1 polymer ?
#
loop_
_entity_poly.entity_id
_entity_poly.type
_entity_poly.pdbx_seq_one_letter_code
_entity_poly.pdbx_strand_id
1 'polypeptide(L)'
;MHCELVIPGLFSAPAEARLPSLELLLARGRARSGESQPLERWLAEAFGLEDGPIAAGALTALAGNRDPGEERWVRADPVHLRLMRDRLILVPAAAFGVSREEAEALCETLNEHFAGRL
;
A
#
# COMPACT_ATOMS: atom_id res chain seq x y z
N MET A 1 16.76 -9.09 23.50
CA MET A 1 16.23 -8.20 22.45
C MET A 1 15.71 -9.07 21.32
N HIS A 2 14.44 -8.94 20.96
CA HIS A 2 13.79 -9.66 19.87
C HIS A 2 13.50 -8.64 18.77
N CYS A 3 13.85 -8.96 17.52
CA CYS A 3 13.65 -8.09 16.37
C CYS A 3 13.04 -8.93 15.26
N GLU A 4 11.89 -8.50 14.75
CA GLU A 4 11.24 -9.09 13.59
C GLU A 4 11.45 -8.15 12.40
N LEU A 5 11.92 -8.71 11.29
CA LEU A 5 12.24 -7.96 10.08
C LEU A 5 11.48 -8.55 8.91
N VAL A 6 10.67 -7.71 8.27
CA VAL A 6 10.01 -8.02 7.00
C VAL A 6 10.78 -7.35 5.88
N ILE A 7 11.19 -8.12 4.88
CA ILE A 7 11.94 -7.61 3.73
C ILE A 7 11.13 -7.88 2.45
N PRO A 8 10.29 -6.92 2.02
CA PRO A 8 9.56 -7.04 0.76
C PRO A 8 10.52 -7.21 -0.42
N GLY A 9 10.25 -8.16 -1.31
CA GLY A 9 11.09 -8.39 -2.47
C GLY A 9 12.47 -8.99 -2.17
N LEU A 10 12.71 -9.55 -0.97
CA LEU A 10 14.00 -10.18 -0.66
C LEU A 10 14.42 -11.21 -1.72
N PHE A 11 13.45 -11.99 -2.20
CA PHE A 11 13.67 -13.03 -3.20
C PHE A 11 13.63 -12.54 -4.66
N SER A 12 13.44 -11.24 -4.91
CA SER A 12 13.61 -10.66 -6.24
C SER A 12 15.07 -10.25 -6.53
N ALA A 13 15.97 -10.39 -5.55
CA ALA A 13 17.39 -10.19 -5.77
C ALA A 13 17.93 -11.24 -6.78
N PRO A 14 18.91 -10.87 -7.63
CA PRO A 14 19.58 -11.82 -8.50
C PRO A 14 20.20 -12.97 -7.69
N ALA A 15 20.20 -14.18 -8.24
CA ALA A 15 20.74 -15.35 -7.56
C ALA A 15 22.24 -15.21 -7.22
N GLU A 16 22.96 -14.36 -7.95
CA GLU A 16 24.38 -14.08 -7.76
C GLU A 16 24.65 -12.99 -6.71
N ALA A 17 23.61 -12.35 -6.19
CA ALA A 17 23.76 -11.28 -5.20
C ALA A 17 24.38 -11.84 -3.91
N ARG A 18 25.57 -11.36 -3.56
CA ARG A 18 26.23 -11.68 -2.28
C ARG A 18 25.71 -10.78 -1.18
N LEU A 19 25.17 -11.39 -0.13
CA LEU A 19 24.58 -10.69 1.02
C LEU A 19 25.19 -11.22 2.33
N PRO A 20 26.48 -10.95 2.62
CA PRO A 20 27.24 -11.66 3.66
C PRO A 20 26.59 -11.68 5.05
N SER A 21 25.99 -10.55 5.47
CA SER A 21 25.30 -10.46 6.76
C SER A 21 24.03 -11.31 6.78
N LEU A 22 23.26 -11.31 5.70
CA LEU A 22 22.04 -12.12 5.60
C LEU A 22 22.40 -13.61 5.49
N GLU A 23 23.41 -13.95 4.70
CA GLU A 23 23.94 -15.32 4.58
C GLU A 23 24.36 -15.86 5.95
N LEU A 24 25.05 -15.05 6.77
CA LEU A 24 25.43 -15.42 8.13
C LEU A 24 24.22 -15.63 9.05
N LEU A 25 23.21 -14.75 8.97
CA LEU A 25 21.97 -14.88 9.74
C LEU A 25 21.20 -16.16 9.36
N LEU A 26 21.06 -16.43 8.06
CA LEU A 26 20.37 -17.62 7.55
C LEU A 26 21.13 -18.90 7.90
N ALA A 27 22.47 -18.91 7.83
CA ALA A 27 23.30 -20.07 8.18
C ALA A 27 23.20 -20.46 9.66
N ARG A 28 22.85 -19.51 10.54
CA ARG A 28 22.70 -19.74 12.00
C ARG A 28 21.24 -19.80 12.44
N GLY A 29 20.31 -19.47 11.55
CA GLY A 29 18.89 -19.39 11.84
C GLY A 29 18.17 -20.73 11.71
N ARG A 30 16.89 -20.74 12.09
CA ARG A 30 15.97 -21.83 11.79
C ARG A 30 15.04 -21.35 10.67
N ALA A 31 15.01 -22.08 9.57
CA ALA A 31 14.10 -21.78 8.47
C ALA A 31 12.72 -22.39 8.73
N ARG A 32 11.67 -21.63 8.39
CA ARG A 32 10.31 -22.11 8.24
C ARG A 32 9.74 -21.50 6.97
N SER A 33 9.05 -22.31 6.18
CA SER A 33 8.26 -21.84 5.05
C SER A 33 6.79 -21.75 5.47
N GLY A 34 6.11 -20.69 5.06
CA GLY A 34 4.67 -20.53 5.17
C GLY A 34 4.01 -20.60 3.79
N GLU A 35 2.69 -20.48 3.76
CA GLU A 35 1.97 -20.28 2.51
C GLU A 35 2.34 -18.93 1.88
N SER A 36 2.35 -18.89 0.54
CA SER A 36 2.55 -17.63 -0.17
C SER A 36 1.29 -16.79 -0.04
N GLN A 37 1.43 -15.61 0.55
CA GLN A 37 0.32 -14.67 0.72
C GLN A 37 0.76 -13.23 0.47
N PRO A 38 -0.18 -12.33 0.12
CA PRO A 38 0.10 -10.91 0.03
C PRO A 38 0.68 -10.37 1.33
N LEU A 39 1.61 -9.41 1.24
CA LEU A 39 2.27 -8.81 2.40
C LEU A 39 1.24 -8.19 3.35
N GLU A 40 0.20 -7.56 2.80
CA GLU A 40 -0.87 -6.90 3.55
C GLU A 40 -1.65 -7.91 4.39
N ARG A 41 -1.89 -9.12 3.88
CA ARG A 41 -2.54 -10.19 4.65
C ARG A 41 -1.64 -10.68 5.78
N TRP A 42 -0.35 -10.90 5.49
CA TRP A 42 0.60 -11.30 6.52
C TRP A 42 0.73 -10.25 7.63
N LEU A 43 0.76 -8.96 7.27
CA LEU A 43 0.77 -7.87 8.24
C LEU A 43 -0.52 -7.83 9.05
N ALA A 44 -1.68 -8.03 8.41
CA ALA A 44 -2.94 -8.09 9.14
C ALA A 44 -2.93 -9.19 10.20
N GLU A 45 -2.45 -10.40 9.86
CA GLU A 45 -2.30 -11.52 10.80
C GLU A 45 -1.28 -11.21 11.91
N ALA A 46 -0.12 -10.64 11.57
CA ALA A 46 0.90 -10.31 12.56
C ALA A 46 0.44 -9.26 13.59
N PHE A 47 -0.53 -8.41 13.22
CA PHE A 47 -1.07 -7.36 14.06
C PHE A 47 -2.49 -7.64 14.59
N GLY A 48 -3.06 -8.83 14.37
CA GLY A 48 -4.39 -9.19 14.87
C GLY A 48 -5.54 -8.43 14.19
N LEU A 49 -5.41 -8.12 12.90
CA LEU A 49 -6.38 -7.37 12.09
C LEU A 49 -7.18 -8.29 11.15
N GLU A 50 -7.29 -9.58 11.47
CA GLU A 50 -7.89 -10.59 10.59
C GLU A 50 -9.42 -10.49 10.47
N ASP A 51 -10.08 -9.92 11.46
CA ASP A 51 -11.54 -9.92 11.62
C ASP A 51 -12.29 -8.93 10.69
N GLY A 52 -11.60 -8.33 9.71
CA GLY A 52 -12.23 -7.38 8.80
C GLY A 52 -11.35 -6.94 7.62
N PRO A 53 -11.92 -6.15 6.70
CA PRO A 53 -11.13 -5.52 5.65
C PRO A 53 -10.12 -4.55 6.27
N ILE A 54 -8.91 -4.56 5.75
CA ILE A 54 -7.87 -3.60 6.14
C ILE A 54 -8.39 -2.18 5.87
N ALA A 55 -8.38 -1.32 6.89
CA ALA A 55 -8.77 0.08 6.80
C ALA A 55 -7.73 0.94 6.04
N ALA A 56 -7.49 0.60 4.77
CA ALA A 56 -6.41 1.13 3.96
C ALA A 56 -6.42 2.66 3.85
N GLY A 57 -7.61 3.29 3.82
CA GLY A 57 -7.77 4.74 3.84
C GLY A 57 -7.22 5.37 5.12
N ALA A 58 -7.64 4.87 6.29
CA ALA A 58 -7.19 5.36 7.59
C ALA A 58 -5.69 5.10 7.81
N LEU A 59 -5.20 3.91 7.42
CA LEU A 59 -3.77 3.59 7.47
C LEU A 59 -2.93 4.50 6.56
N THR A 60 -3.43 4.85 5.37
CA THR A 60 -2.75 5.81 4.48
C THR A 60 -2.73 7.20 5.09
N ALA A 61 -3.83 7.64 5.73
CA ALA A 61 -3.89 8.92 6.43
C ALA A 61 -2.87 8.99 7.58
N LEU A 62 -2.79 7.93 8.40
CA LEU A 62 -1.79 7.79 9.45
C LEU A 62 -0.35 7.86 8.91
N ALA A 63 -0.07 7.16 7.82
CA ALA A 63 1.24 7.22 7.16
C ALA A 63 1.57 8.63 6.63
N GLY A 64 0.55 9.43 6.30
CA GLY A 64 0.64 10.83 5.93
C GLY A 64 0.65 11.82 7.11
N ASN A 65 0.86 11.35 8.34
CA ASN A 65 0.80 12.14 9.58
C ASN A 65 -0.56 12.85 9.79
N ARG A 66 -1.66 12.22 9.37
CA ARG A 66 -3.02 12.67 9.68
C ARG A 66 -3.64 11.73 10.72
N ASP A 67 -4.43 12.29 11.62
CA ASP A 67 -5.25 11.51 12.54
C ASP A 67 -6.57 11.14 11.85
N PRO A 68 -6.84 9.86 11.57
CA PRO A 68 -8.09 9.45 10.95
C PRO A 68 -9.28 9.48 11.91
N GLY A 69 -9.05 9.48 13.23
CA GLY A 69 -10.12 9.33 14.22
C GLY A 69 -11.01 8.11 13.96
N GLU A 70 -12.31 8.27 14.21
CA GLU A 70 -13.35 7.25 13.98
C GLU A 70 -14.11 7.47 12.65
N GLU A 71 -13.60 8.33 11.78
CA GLU A 71 -14.24 8.68 10.52
C GLU A 71 -13.98 7.63 9.42
N ARG A 72 -14.78 7.69 8.34
CA ARG A 72 -14.58 6.84 7.17
C ARG A 72 -13.60 7.50 6.21
N TRP A 73 -12.49 6.80 5.93
CA TRP A 73 -11.46 7.28 5.03
C TRP A 73 -11.46 6.51 3.71
N VAL A 74 -11.38 7.27 2.62
CA VAL A 74 -11.17 6.75 1.27
C VAL A 74 -9.92 7.37 0.69
N ARG A 75 -9.07 6.55 0.07
CA ARG A 75 -7.94 7.01 -0.73
C ARG A 75 -8.33 6.95 -2.20
N ALA A 76 -8.17 8.06 -2.91
CA ALA A 76 -8.32 8.11 -4.36
C ALA A 76 -6.93 8.25 -5.01
N ASP A 77 -6.58 7.33 -5.91
CA ASP A 77 -5.39 7.47 -6.75
C ASP A 77 -5.82 8.07 -8.11
N PRO A 78 -5.30 9.24 -8.52
CA PRO A 78 -5.75 9.91 -9.73
C PRO A 78 -5.33 9.12 -10.98
N VAL A 79 -6.23 9.03 -11.96
CA VAL A 79 -5.94 8.44 -13.27
C VAL A 79 -6.51 9.32 -14.38
N HIS A 80 -5.85 9.33 -15.52
CA HIS A 80 -6.37 10.00 -16.71
C HIS A 80 -7.00 8.97 -17.65
N LEU A 81 -8.30 9.12 -17.89
CA LEU A 81 -9.07 8.26 -18.78
C LEU A 81 -9.20 8.90 -20.17
N ARG A 82 -8.68 8.24 -21.20
CA ARG A 82 -8.84 8.66 -22.61
C ARG A 82 -9.83 7.76 -23.30
N LEU A 83 -10.97 8.33 -23.67
CA LEU A 83 -11.96 7.64 -24.50
C LEU A 83 -11.56 7.72 -25.97
N MET A 84 -11.42 6.56 -26.59
CA MET A 84 -11.25 6.38 -28.03
C MET A 84 -12.56 5.81 -28.61
N ARG A 85 -12.66 5.72 -29.95
CA ARG A 85 -13.87 5.23 -30.62
C ARG A 85 -14.28 3.82 -30.19
N ASP A 86 -13.31 2.95 -29.92
CA ASP A 86 -13.48 1.53 -29.68
C ASP A 86 -12.86 1.05 -28.35
N ARG A 87 -12.21 1.94 -27.59
CA ARG A 87 -11.49 1.58 -26.36
C ARG A 87 -11.38 2.73 -25.36
N LEU A 88 -11.16 2.38 -24.10
CA LEU A 88 -10.77 3.30 -23.03
C LEU A 88 -9.31 3.04 -22.66
N ILE A 89 -8.50 4.09 -22.58
CA ILE A 89 -7.11 4.00 -22.12
C ILE A 89 -7.03 4.61 -20.72
N LEU A 90 -6.53 3.85 -19.76
CA LEU A 90 -6.20 4.33 -18.42
C LEU A 90 -4.72 4.67 -18.38
N VAL A 91 -4.43 5.94 -18.15
CA VAL A 91 -3.08 6.44 -17.92
C VAL A 91 -2.91 6.61 -16.39
N PRO A 92 -1.92 5.93 -15.77
CA PRO A 92 -1.73 6.00 -14.32
C PRO A 92 -1.17 7.36 -13.89
N ALA A 93 -1.39 7.74 -12.62
CA ALA A 93 -0.82 8.95 -12.02
C ALA A 93 0.69 9.10 -12.28
N ALA A 94 1.46 8.01 -12.25
CA ALA A 94 2.91 8.05 -12.47
C ALA A 94 3.32 8.64 -13.84
N ALA A 95 2.41 8.72 -14.81
CA ALA A 95 2.64 9.30 -16.12
C ALA A 95 2.30 10.81 -16.22
N PHE A 96 1.75 11.43 -15.17
CA PHE A 96 1.45 12.86 -15.14
C PHE A 96 1.67 13.46 -13.74
N GLY A 97 2.17 14.69 -13.67
CA GLY A 97 2.25 15.40 -12.39
C GLY A 97 0.88 15.93 -12.00
N VAL A 98 0.42 15.64 -10.78
CA VAL A 98 -0.70 16.35 -10.13
C VAL A 98 -0.09 17.28 -9.10
N SER A 99 -0.34 18.58 -9.25
CA SER A 99 0.07 19.57 -8.25
C SER A 99 -0.68 19.36 -6.94
N ARG A 100 -0.15 19.93 -5.87
CA ARG A 100 -0.81 19.84 -4.56
C ARG A 100 -2.18 20.51 -4.59
N GLU A 101 -2.27 21.66 -5.24
CA GLU A 101 -3.47 22.46 -5.37
C GLU A 101 -4.56 21.71 -6.15
N GLU A 102 -4.19 21.03 -7.26
CA GLU A 102 -5.12 20.17 -8.00
C GLU A 102 -5.59 18.98 -7.16
N ALA A 103 -4.69 18.33 -6.42
CA ALA A 103 -5.05 17.22 -5.55
C ALA A 103 -6.04 17.65 -4.44
N GLU A 104 -5.82 18.82 -3.83
CA GLU A 104 -6.71 19.39 -2.82
C GLU A 104 -8.10 19.71 -3.41
N ALA A 105 -8.16 20.34 -4.58
CA ALA A 105 -9.43 20.64 -5.26
C ALA A 105 -10.21 19.38 -5.68
N LEU A 106 -9.50 18.33 -6.12
CA LEU A 106 -10.12 17.04 -6.43
C LEU A 106 -10.69 16.37 -5.17
N CYS A 107 -9.95 16.40 -4.06
CA CYS A 107 -10.42 15.88 -2.78
C CYS A 107 -11.66 16.64 -2.28
N GLU A 108 -11.68 17.97 -2.39
CA GLU A 108 -12.85 18.78 -2.03
C GLU A 108 -14.08 18.40 -2.86
N THR A 109 -13.92 18.28 -4.19
CA THR A 109 -14.99 17.83 -5.09
C THR A 109 -15.53 16.45 -4.71
N LEU A 110 -14.66 15.50 -4.35
CA LEU A 110 -15.06 14.16 -3.93
C LEU A 110 -15.79 14.19 -2.58
N ASN A 111 -15.30 14.98 -1.62
CA ASN A 111 -15.93 15.13 -0.31
C ASN A 111 -17.34 15.72 -0.44
N GLU A 112 -17.54 16.73 -1.29
CA GLU A 112 -18.87 17.26 -1.61
C GLU A 112 -19.77 16.22 -2.28
N HIS A 113 -19.24 15.45 -3.23
CA HIS A 113 -20.01 14.42 -3.94
C HIS A 113 -20.50 13.29 -3.02
N PHE A 114 -19.64 12.87 -2.10
CA PHE A 114 -19.94 11.82 -1.13
C PHE A 114 -20.58 12.33 0.16
N ALA A 115 -20.78 13.64 0.30
CA ALA A 115 -21.52 14.21 1.42
C ALA A 115 -22.90 13.55 1.55
N GLY A 116 -23.15 12.90 2.69
CA GLY A 116 -24.40 12.18 2.97
C GLY A 116 -24.57 10.82 2.29
N ARG A 117 -23.53 10.30 1.61
CA ARG A 117 -23.53 8.96 0.97
C ARG A 117 -22.55 7.97 1.62
N LEU A 118 -21.56 8.48 2.34
CA LEU A 118 -20.60 7.71 3.14
C LEU A 118 -20.90 7.88 4.62
#